data_AF-A0A914R297-F1
#
_entry.id   AF-A0A914R297-F1
#
_cell.length_a   1.000
_cell.length_b   1.000
_cell.length_c   1.000
_cell.angle_alpha   90.00
_cell.angle_beta   90.00
_cell.angle_gamma   90.00
#
_symmetry.space_group_name_H-M   'P 1'
#
loop_
_entity.id
_entity.type
_entity.pdbx_description
1 polymer ?
#
loop_
_entity_poly.entity_id
_entity_poly.type
_entity_poly.pdbx_seq_one_letter_code
_entity_poly.pdbx_strand_id
1 'polypeptide(L)'
;MEVVIPSLKEKRKVKGMQRWKEDIKCASMGERVGVLFQDIPTKDIDRTVIFQPAALDAVQVALASITLISQFKCELSDRSKIHVSIGFETVMTTCQFLVEDDEEEFEQLSNLDERERGTIEGPFGKSGKIRVRVPQGLSDDTVAAITAGEKVTVELWMKKYLNNGKLISYLP
;
A
#
# COMPACT_ATOMS: atom_id res chain seq x y z
N MET A 1 2.71 -13.84 29.13
CA MET A 1 2.92 -13.27 27.79
C MET A 1 1.59 -12.75 27.27
N GLU A 2 1.53 -11.52 26.77
CA GLU A 2 0.34 -10.97 26.10
C GLU A 2 0.50 -11.14 24.58
N VAL A 3 -0.58 -11.53 23.90
CA VAL A 3 -0.62 -11.74 22.46
C VAL A 3 -1.89 -11.12 21.88
N VAL A 4 -1.82 -10.73 20.61
CA VAL A 4 -2.96 -10.31 19.80
C VAL A 4 -3.53 -11.53 19.09
N ILE A 5 -4.87 -11.64 19.10
CA ILE A 5 -5.63 -12.59 18.31
C ILE A 5 -6.40 -11.80 17.25
N PRO A 6 -5.90 -11.73 15.99
CA PRO A 6 -6.45 -10.86 14.95
C PRO A 6 -7.89 -11.22 14.58
N SER A 7 -8.22 -12.52 14.53
CA SER A 7 -9.57 -13.00 14.22
C SER A 7 -10.62 -12.52 15.23
N LEU A 8 -10.22 -12.25 16.47
CA LEU A 8 -11.09 -11.67 17.51
C LEU A 8 -10.92 -10.16 17.67
N LYS A 9 -9.90 -9.55 17.07
CA LYS A 9 -9.48 -8.15 17.30
C LYS A 9 -9.24 -7.82 18.78
N GLU A 10 -8.74 -8.80 19.53
CA GLU A 10 -8.54 -8.71 20.98
C GLU A 10 -7.10 -9.04 21.39
N LYS A 11 -6.70 -8.52 22.56
CA LYS A 11 -5.47 -8.91 23.26
C LYS A 11 -5.80 -9.90 24.36
N ARG A 12 -5.04 -10.98 24.46
CA ARG A 12 -5.21 -12.02 25.47
C ARG A 12 -3.88 -12.42 26.08
N LYS A 13 -3.93 -12.76 27.38
CA LYS A 13 -2.76 -13.25 28.11
C LYS A 13 -2.70 -14.78 28.08
N VAL A 14 -1.55 -15.32 27.67
CA VAL A 14 -1.24 -16.73 27.79
C VAL A 14 -1.16 -17.10 29.27
N LYS A 15 -1.97 -18.08 29.69
CA LYS A 15 -2.06 -18.57 31.08
C LYS A 15 -1.13 -19.75 31.33
N GLY A 16 -0.93 -20.59 30.32
CA GLY A 16 -0.09 -21.77 30.41
C GLY A 16 0.30 -22.27 29.02
N MET A 17 1.31 -23.12 28.99
CA MET A 17 1.77 -23.79 27.78
C MET A 17 2.05 -25.25 28.10
N GLN A 18 1.70 -26.15 27.18
CA GLN A 18 1.95 -27.57 27.30
C GLN A 18 2.57 -28.14 26.03
N ARG A 19 3.51 -29.06 26.20
CA ARG A 19 4.08 -29.86 25.12
C ARG A 19 4.20 -31.29 25.61
N TRP A 20 3.66 -32.23 24.83
CA TRP A 20 3.78 -33.67 25.11
C TRP A 20 3.29 -34.07 26.52
N LYS A 21 2.14 -33.52 26.93
CA LYS A 21 1.51 -33.75 28.25
C LYS A 21 2.30 -33.19 29.44
N GLU A 22 3.28 -32.34 29.19
CA GLU A 22 4.06 -31.66 30.22
C GLU A 22 3.87 -30.15 30.14
N ASP A 23 3.79 -29.50 31.31
CA ASP A 23 3.76 -28.05 31.42
C ASP A 23 5.14 -27.46 31.12
N ILE A 24 5.18 -26.44 30.26
CA ILE A 24 6.42 -25.78 29.86
C ILE A 24 6.37 -24.27 30.14
N LYS A 25 7.54 -23.67 30.40
CA LYS A 25 7.66 -22.22 30.66
C LYS A 25 8.00 -21.41 29.42
N CYS A 26 8.65 -22.02 28.44
CA CYS A 26 9.04 -21.40 27.18
C CYS A 26 8.94 -22.41 26.04
N ALA A 27 8.79 -21.89 24.83
CA ALA A 27 8.77 -22.65 23.59
C ALA A 27 9.66 -21.93 22.57
N SER A 28 10.21 -22.68 21.63
CA SER A 28 11.08 -22.15 20.57
C SER A 28 10.50 -22.40 19.17
N MET A 29 11.07 -21.73 18.16
CA MET A 29 10.60 -21.84 16.77
C MET A 29 10.66 -23.29 16.29
N GLY A 30 9.57 -23.76 15.69
CA GLY A 30 9.44 -25.13 15.17
C GLY A 30 8.76 -26.11 16.13
N GLU A 31 8.52 -25.73 17.39
CA GLU A 31 7.87 -26.59 18.36
C GLU A 31 6.33 -26.54 18.26
N ARG A 32 5.69 -27.70 18.42
CA ARG A 32 4.24 -27.80 18.55
C ARG A 32 3.85 -27.71 20.03
N VAL A 33 3.15 -26.65 20.39
CA VAL A 33 2.78 -26.34 21.78
C VAL A 33 1.29 -26.04 21.87
N GLY A 34 0.63 -26.60 22.88
CA GLY A 34 -0.70 -26.20 23.29
C GLY A 34 -0.62 -24.94 24.16
N VAL A 35 -1.39 -23.91 23.83
CA VAL A 35 -1.40 -22.64 24.55
C VAL A 35 -2.75 -22.47 25.24
N LEU A 36 -2.73 -22.22 26.54
CA LEU A 36 -3.94 -22.02 27.33
C LEU A 36 -4.27 -20.53 27.45
N PHE A 37 -5.52 -20.21 27.14
CA PHE A 37 -6.12 -18.90 27.36
C PHE A 37 -7.33 -19.04 28.27
N GLN A 38 -7.68 -17.94 28.93
CA GLN A 38 -8.89 -17.88 29.75
C GLN A 38 -10.05 -17.33 28.93
N ASP A 39 -11.20 -18.02 28.96
CA ASP A 39 -12.48 -17.58 28.42
C ASP A 39 -12.42 -17.12 26.95
N ILE A 40 -11.77 -17.91 26.07
CA ILE A 40 -11.82 -17.69 24.63
C ILE A 40 -13.11 -18.29 24.06
N PRO A 41 -13.87 -17.54 23.23
CA PRO A 41 -15.04 -18.08 22.55
C PRO A 41 -14.62 -19.22 21.60
N THR A 42 -15.15 -20.42 21.83
CA THR A 42 -14.77 -21.64 21.10
C THR A 42 -15.39 -21.75 19.70
N LYS A 43 -16.41 -20.93 19.40
CA LYS A 43 -17.13 -20.99 18.11
C LYS A 43 -16.47 -20.18 17.00
N ASP A 44 -15.58 -19.25 17.36
CA ASP A 44 -15.09 -18.22 16.43
C ASP A 44 -13.61 -18.40 16.04
N ILE A 45 -12.95 -19.46 16.50
CA ILE A 45 -11.53 -19.72 16.22
C ILE A 45 -11.30 -21.15 15.78
N ASP A 46 -11.05 -21.33 14.47
CA ASP A 46 -10.51 -22.57 13.91
C ASP A 46 -9.01 -22.44 13.60
N ARG A 47 -8.65 -21.60 12.63
CA ARG A 47 -7.27 -21.37 12.18
C ARG A 47 -6.97 -19.88 12.26
N THR A 48 -6.02 -19.52 13.11
CA THR A 48 -5.61 -18.13 13.30
C THR A 48 -4.13 -18.07 13.62
N VAL A 49 -3.54 -16.89 13.43
CA VAL A 49 -2.22 -16.57 13.95
C VAL A 49 -2.39 -15.84 15.29
N ILE A 50 -1.44 -16.03 16.20
CA ILE A 50 -1.31 -15.15 17.37
C ILE A 50 0.09 -14.55 17.33
N PHE A 51 0.21 -13.30 17.71
CA PHE A 51 1.49 -12.59 17.64
C PHE A 51 1.62 -11.58 18.77
N GLN A 52 2.85 -11.17 19.06
CA GLN A 52 3.10 -10.13 20.05
C GLN A 52 2.46 -8.82 19.59
N PRO A 53 1.90 -7.98 20.49
CA PRO A 53 1.44 -6.66 20.12
C PRO A 53 2.51 -5.87 19.36
N ALA A 54 2.10 -5.19 18.28
CA ALA A 54 2.95 -4.45 17.35
C ALA A 54 3.94 -5.29 16.51
N ALA A 55 3.83 -6.63 16.51
CA ALA A 55 4.62 -7.46 15.60
C ALA A 55 4.07 -7.50 14.18
N LEU A 56 2.75 -7.32 14.01
CA LEU A 56 2.07 -7.28 12.73
C LEU A 56 1.04 -6.15 12.73
N ASP A 57 0.95 -5.45 11.61
CA ASP A 57 -0.04 -4.41 11.35
C ASP A 57 -1.00 -4.84 10.23
N ALA A 58 -2.23 -4.35 10.29
CA ALA A 58 -3.19 -4.54 9.22
C ALA A 58 -2.81 -3.68 8.01
N VAL A 59 -2.73 -4.29 6.83
CA VAL A 59 -2.33 -3.62 5.59
C VAL A 59 -3.49 -3.66 4.60
N GLN A 60 -3.78 -2.51 3.98
CA GLN A 60 -4.80 -2.41 2.91
C GLN A 60 -4.22 -2.65 1.53
N VAL A 61 -2.96 -2.26 1.32
CA VAL A 61 -2.25 -2.36 0.04
C VAL A 61 -0.83 -2.84 0.32
N ALA A 62 -0.42 -3.90 -0.36
CA ALA A 62 0.93 -4.47 -0.23
C ALA A 62 1.64 -4.44 -1.58
N LEU A 63 2.92 -4.06 -1.57
CA LEU A 63 3.82 -4.23 -2.70
C LEU A 63 4.59 -5.54 -2.49
N ALA A 64 4.56 -6.43 -3.47
CA ALA A 64 5.21 -7.73 -3.39
C ALA A 64 5.88 -8.08 -4.71
N SER A 65 7.03 -8.75 -4.63
CA SER A 65 7.68 -9.37 -5.79
C SER A 65 6.88 -10.59 -6.22
N ILE A 66 6.70 -10.75 -7.53
CA ILE A 66 5.89 -11.84 -8.09
C ILE A 66 6.83 -12.82 -8.80
N THR A 67 6.67 -14.10 -8.48
CA THR A 67 7.36 -15.19 -9.19
C THR A 67 6.30 -16.08 -9.82
N LEU A 68 6.27 -16.11 -11.15
CA LEU A 68 5.33 -16.93 -11.91
C LEU A 68 5.66 -18.41 -11.73
N ILE A 69 4.62 -19.19 -11.43
CA ILE A 69 4.71 -20.64 -11.31
C ILE A 69 4.63 -21.23 -12.72
N SER A 70 5.55 -22.13 -13.08
CA SER A 70 5.66 -22.66 -14.45
C SER A 70 4.41 -23.42 -14.94
N GLN A 71 3.63 -24.01 -14.04
CA GLN A 71 2.37 -24.68 -14.38
C GLN A 71 1.19 -23.71 -14.52
N PHE A 72 1.35 -22.44 -14.17
CA PHE A 72 0.30 -21.44 -14.28
C PHE A 72 0.19 -20.99 -15.74
N LYS A 73 -0.86 -21.46 -16.43
CA LYS A 73 -1.06 -21.24 -17.87
C LYS A 73 -1.92 -20.02 -18.21
N CYS A 74 -2.49 -19.35 -17.21
CA CYS A 74 -3.33 -18.19 -17.44
C CYS A 74 -2.47 -16.93 -17.52
N GLU A 75 -2.85 -16.00 -18.39
CA GLU A 75 -2.25 -14.68 -18.40
C GLU A 75 -2.80 -13.85 -17.24
N LEU A 76 -1.90 -13.18 -16.52
CA LEU A 76 -2.27 -12.22 -15.49
C LEU A 76 -2.32 -10.83 -16.14
N SER A 77 -3.54 -10.30 -16.29
CA SER A 77 -3.75 -8.96 -16.83
C SER A 77 -3.70 -7.89 -15.73
N ASP A 78 -3.37 -6.65 -16.14
CA ASP A 78 -3.45 -5.51 -15.23
C ASP A 78 -4.88 -5.31 -14.71
N ARG A 79 -4.98 -4.92 -13.43
CA ARG A 79 -6.24 -4.74 -12.69
C ARG A 79 -7.12 -6.00 -12.63
N SER A 80 -6.55 -7.17 -12.85
CA SER A 80 -7.25 -8.43 -12.65
C SER A 80 -7.54 -8.66 -11.16
N LYS A 81 -8.70 -9.28 -10.89
CA LYS A 81 -9.06 -9.73 -9.54
C LYS A 81 -8.48 -11.12 -9.32
N ILE A 82 -7.66 -11.27 -8.29
CA ILE A 82 -7.05 -12.55 -7.94
C ILE A 82 -7.28 -12.88 -6.46
N HIS A 83 -7.25 -14.17 -6.15
CA HIS A 83 -7.22 -14.64 -4.77
C HIS A 83 -5.78 -14.57 -4.26
N VAL A 84 -5.54 -13.75 -3.24
CA VAL A 84 -4.26 -13.69 -2.54
C VAL A 84 -4.43 -14.30 -1.16
N SER A 85 -3.58 -15.28 -0.86
CA SER A 85 -3.53 -15.93 0.45
C SER A 85 -2.34 -15.39 1.24
N ILE A 86 -2.61 -14.80 2.41
CA ILE A 86 -1.60 -14.35 3.37
C ILE A 86 -1.81 -15.10 4.68
N GLY A 87 -0.86 -15.97 5.03
CA GLY A 87 -0.98 -16.83 6.21
C GLY A 87 -2.18 -17.78 6.10
N PHE A 88 -3.18 -17.60 6.97
CA PHE A 88 -4.41 -18.41 6.98
C PHE A 88 -5.62 -17.71 6.34
N GLU A 89 -5.45 -16.48 5.86
CA GLU A 89 -6.52 -15.71 5.23
C GLU A 89 -6.35 -15.72 3.71
N THR A 90 -7.46 -15.79 2.98
CA THR A 90 -7.49 -15.65 1.53
C THR A 90 -8.50 -14.59 1.17
N VAL A 91 -8.04 -13.54 0.50
CA VAL A 91 -8.86 -12.39 0.12
C VAL A 91 -8.80 -12.18 -1.39
N MET A 92 -9.94 -11.76 -1.96
CA MET A 92 -9.96 -11.28 -3.34
C MET A 92 -9.40 -9.86 -3.39
N THR A 93 -8.37 -9.66 -4.18
CA THR A 93 -7.73 -8.36 -4.37
C THR A 93 -7.56 -8.04 -5.85
N THR A 94 -7.46 -6.75 -6.16
CA THR A 94 -7.12 -6.27 -7.49
C THR A 94 -5.61 -6.10 -7.56
N CYS A 95 -4.96 -6.75 -8.52
CA CYS A 95 -3.52 -6.64 -8.70
C CYS A 95 -3.17 -5.67 -9.82
N GLN A 96 -2.17 -4.83 -9.55
CA GLN A 96 -1.52 -4.00 -10.56
C GLN A 96 -0.09 -4.51 -10.72
N PHE A 97 0.28 -4.87 -11.95
CA PHE A 97 1.62 -5.34 -12.26
C PHE A 97 2.49 -4.14 -12.63
N LEU A 98 3.64 -4.03 -11.96
CA LEU A 98 4.66 -3.05 -12.30
C LEU A 98 5.74 -3.80 -13.07
N VAL A 99 6.07 -3.29 -14.25
CA VAL A 99 7.17 -3.77 -15.07
C VAL A 99 8.33 -2.81 -14.89
N GLU A 100 9.56 -3.32 -14.78
CA GLU A 100 10.74 -2.47 -14.91
C GLU A 100 10.75 -1.94 -16.33
N ASP A 101 10.72 -0.62 -16.45
CA ASP A 101 10.88 0.03 -17.73
C ASP A 101 12.37 -0.09 -18.10
N ASP A 102 12.69 -1.06 -18.97
CA ASP A 102 14.04 -1.23 -19.54
C ASP A 102 14.42 -0.07 -20.48
N GLU A 103 13.48 0.84 -20.71
CA GLU A 103 13.71 2.02 -21.51
C GLU A 103 14.18 3.16 -20.61
N GLU A 104 15.45 3.54 -20.80
CA GLU A 104 15.95 4.89 -20.50
C GLU A 104 15.22 5.94 -21.38
N GLU A 105 13.87 5.91 -21.43
CA GLU A 105 13.04 6.73 -22.32
C GLU A 105 12.64 8.07 -21.70
N PHE A 106 13.09 8.37 -20.48
CA PHE A 106 12.83 9.66 -19.86
C PHE A 106 14.09 10.50 -19.82
N GLU A 107 14.18 11.46 -20.74
CA GLU A 107 15.10 12.58 -20.60
C GLU A 107 14.77 13.33 -19.31
N GLN A 108 15.72 13.30 -18.36
CA GLN A 108 15.66 14.16 -17.19
C GLN A 108 15.80 15.62 -17.67
N LEU A 109 14.68 16.32 -17.81
CA LEU A 109 14.66 17.77 -18.02
C LEU A 109 15.35 18.42 -16.82
N SER A 110 16.61 18.84 -17.04
CA SER A 110 17.49 19.40 -16.01
C SER A 110 16.95 20.71 -15.43
N ASN A 111 16.06 21.39 -16.15
CA ASN A 111 15.44 22.63 -15.71
C ASN A 111 13.95 22.63 -16.10
N LEU A 112 13.10 22.11 -15.22
CA LEU A 112 11.72 22.60 -15.17
C LEU A 112 11.83 24.03 -14.65
N ASP A 113 11.72 25.01 -15.55
CA ASP A 113 11.65 26.43 -15.18
C ASP A 113 10.66 26.56 -14.02
N GLU A 114 11.17 27.01 -12.87
CA GLU A 114 10.45 27.00 -11.59
C GLU A 114 9.26 27.96 -11.53
N ARG A 115 8.86 28.52 -12.67
CA ARG A 115 8.13 29.78 -12.78
C ARG A 115 6.74 29.73 -12.16
N GLU A 116 6.01 28.61 -12.26
CA GLU A 116 4.62 28.54 -11.78
C GLU A 116 4.32 27.17 -11.15
N ARG A 117 4.67 27.02 -9.86
CA ARG A 117 4.41 25.79 -9.09
C ARG A 117 3.03 25.82 -8.44
N GLY A 118 2.21 24.82 -8.73
CA GLY A 118 0.90 24.61 -8.12
C GLY A 118 0.79 23.32 -7.31
N THR A 119 -0.05 23.34 -6.28
CA THR A 119 -0.43 22.15 -5.50
C THR A 119 -1.86 21.77 -5.82
N ILE A 120 -2.11 20.48 -6.05
CA ILE A 120 -3.47 19.97 -6.22
C ILE A 120 -4.18 19.98 -4.86
N GLU A 121 -5.27 20.72 -4.75
CA GLU A 121 -6.07 20.78 -3.51
C GLU A 121 -7.17 19.71 -3.47
N GLY A 122 -7.55 19.19 -4.64
CA GLY A 122 -8.54 18.12 -4.73
C GLY A 122 -9.33 18.12 -6.03
N PRO A 123 -10.33 17.22 -6.13
CA PRO A 123 -11.20 17.13 -7.31
C PRO A 123 -12.15 18.34 -7.39
N PHE A 124 -12.50 18.74 -8.62
CA PHE A 124 -13.42 19.85 -8.88
C PHE A 124 -14.54 19.46 -9.87
N GLY A 125 -15.72 19.11 -9.37
CA GLY A 125 -16.88 18.78 -10.20
C GLY A 125 -16.90 17.33 -10.71
N LYS A 126 -17.47 17.09 -11.90
CA LYS A 126 -17.54 15.74 -12.52
C LYS A 126 -16.21 15.36 -13.20
N SER A 127 -15.99 14.04 -13.29
CA SER A 127 -14.82 13.29 -13.79
C SER A 127 -13.73 14.10 -14.53
N GLY A 128 -12.49 14.02 -14.03
CA GLY A 128 -11.28 14.51 -14.72
C GLY A 128 -10.89 15.96 -14.44
N LYS A 129 -11.70 16.71 -13.69
CA LYS A 129 -11.40 18.10 -13.32
C LYS A 129 -10.77 18.17 -11.94
N ILE A 130 -9.63 18.85 -11.84
CA ILE A 130 -8.87 19.03 -10.60
C ILE A 130 -8.73 20.52 -10.26
N ARG A 131 -8.70 20.83 -8.97
CA ARG A 131 -8.38 22.18 -8.47
C ARG A 131 -6.89 22.23 -8.15
N VAL A 132 -6.18 23.12 -8.85
CA VAL A 132 -4.77 23.41 -8.60
C VAL A 132 -4.67 24.79 -7.97
N ARG A 133 -4.03 24.89 -6.81
CA ARG A 133 -3.68 26.15 -6.17
C ARG A 133 -2.24 26.50 -6.48
N VAL A 134 -2.02 27.66 -7.11
CA VAL A 134 -0.68 28.21 -7.36
C VAL A 134 -0.40 29.26 -6.29
N PRO A 135 0.31 28.93 -5.20
CA PRO A 135 0.50 29.84 -4.07
C PRO A 135 1.28 31.12 -4.43
N GLN A 136 2.10 31.08 -5.48
CA GLN A 136 2.89 32.24 -5.94
C GLN A 136 2.17 33.12 -6.96
N GLY A 137 0.94 32.74 -7.35
CA GLY A 137 0.23 33.40 -8.46
C GLY A 137 0.73 32.99 -9.83
N LEU A 138 0.05 33.44 -10.88
CA LEU A 138 0.50 33.32 -12.27
C LEU A 138 1.38 34.52 -12.62
N SER A 139 2.33 34.34 -13.54
CA SER A 139 3.15 35.44 -14.04
C SER A 139 2.32 36.50 -14.77
N ASP A 140 2.80 37.74 -14.76
CA ASP A 140 2.11 38.88 -15.38
C ASP A 140 1.85 38.65 -16.88
N ASP A 141 2.77 37.96 -17.57
CA ASP A 141 2.63 37.57 -18.99
C ASP A 141 1.46 36.60 -19.20
N THR A 142 1.34 35.58 -18.34
CA THR A 142 0.23 34.60 -18.38
C THR A 142 -1.11 35.27 -18.04
N VAL A 143 -1.14 36.17 -17.05
CA VAL A 143 -2.35 36.93 -16.69
C VAL A 143 -2.77 37.86 -17.82
N ALA A 144 -1.82 38.49 -18.51
CA ALA A 144 -2.09 39.33 -19.68
C ALA A 144 -2.67 38.51 -20.84
N ALA A 145 -2.12 37.33 -21.14
CA ALA A 145 -2.64 36.42 -22.17
C ALA A 145 -4.06 35.93 -21.85
N ILE A 146 -4.34 35.55 -20.61
CA ILE A 146 -5.69 35.15 -20.16
C ILE A 146 -6.67 36.33 -20.29
N THR A 147 -6.26 37.54 -19.90
CA THR A 147 -7.09 38.75 -19.96
C THR A 147 -7.36 39.20 -21.40
N ALA A 148 -6.41 38.97 -22.31
CA ALA A 148 -6.56 39.19 -23.75
C ALA A 148 -7.45 38.14 -24.44
N GLY A 149 -7.91 37.11 -23.73
CA GLY A 149 -8.78 36.06 -24.26
C GLY A 149 -8.04 34.98 -25.05
N GLU A 150 -6.70 34.90 -24.91
CA GLU A 150 -5.90 33.87 -25.55
C GLU A 150 -6.11 32.51 -24.89
N LYS A 151 -6.02 31.45 -25.69
CA LYS A 151 -6.07 30.07 -25.16
C LYS A 151 -4.72 29.73 -24.54
N VAL A 152 -4.67 29.74 -23.22
CA VAL A 152 -3.51 29.25 -22.47
C VAL A 152 -3.62 27.73 -22.29
N THR A 153 -2.65 26.99 -22.83
CA THR A 153 -2.50 25.55 -22.61
C THR A 153 -1.71 25.34 -21.32
N VAL A 154 -2.24 24.53 -20.41
CA VAL A 154 -1.57 24.18 -19.15
C VAL A 154 -1.06 22.75 -19.24
N GLU A 155 0.27 22.59 -19.27
CA GLU A 155 0.93 21.29 -19.17
C GLU A 155 1.30 21.03 -17.70
N LEU A 156 0.83 19.91 -17.15
CA LEU A 156 0.97 19.59 -15.72
C LEU A 156 2.06 18.56 -15.49
N TRP A 157 3.25 19.04 -15.15
CA TRP A 157 4.36 18.16 -14.80
C TRP A 157 4.30 17.79 -13.31
N MET A 158 3.99 16.53 -13.01
CA MET A 158 3.88 16.02 -11.65
C MET A 158 5.18 15.33 -11.22
N LYS A 159 5.55 15.46 -9.95
CA LYS A 159 6.67 14.73 -9.37
C LYS A 159 6.17 13.46 -8.67
N LYS A 160 6.69 12.30 -9.07
CA LYS A 160 6.42 11.01 -8.41
C LYS A 160 7.45 10.79 -7.31
N TYR A 161 7.01 10.81 -6.06
CA TYR A 161 7.87 10.54 -4.89
C TYR A 161 7.63 9.14 -4.32
N LEU A 162 8.68 8.46 -3.87
CA LEU A 162 8.57 7.29 -2.98
C LEU A 162 8.13 7.74 -1.58
N ASN A 163 7.57 6.83 -0.80
CA ASN A 163 7.17 7.04 0.60
C ASN A 163 8.28 7.53 1.54
N ASN A 164 9.55 7.53 1.10
CA ASN A 164 10.70 8.10 1.81
C ASN A 164 11.05 9.54 1.37
N GLY A 165 10.21 10.18 0.55
CA GLY A 165 10.45 11.52 0.01
C GLY A 165 11.45 11.58 -1.15
N LYS A 166 11.95 10.43 -1.63
CA LYS A 166 12.86 10.37 -2.78
C LYS A 166 12.07 10.55 -4.08
N LEU A 167 12.43 11.56 -4.86
CA LEU A 167 11.88 11.78 -6.20
C LEU A 167 12.31 10.62 -7.12
N ILE A 168 11.33 9.97 -7.76
CA ILE A 168 11.54 8.85 -8.69
C ILE A 168 11.56 9.35 -10.11
N SER A 169 10.55 10.13 -10.48
CA SER A 169 10.36 10.56 -11.86
C SER A 169 9.45 11.79 -11.94
N TYR A 170 9.49 12.43 -13.09
CA TYR A 170 8.53 13.45 -13.50
C TYR A 170 7.50 12.76 -14.40
N LEU A 171 6.22 12.93 -14.09
CA LEU A 171 5.10 12.48 -14.91
C LEU A 171 4.59 13.69 -15.71
N PRO A 172 4.46 13.59 -17.04
CA PRO A 172 3.77 14.61 -17.83
C PRO A 172 2.26 14.64 -17.57
#